data_AF-A0AAV2RA84-F1
#
_entry.id   AF-A0AAV2RA84-F1
#
_cell.length_a   1.000
_cell.length_b   1.000
_cell.length_c   1.000
_cell.angle_alpha   90.00
_cell.angle_beta   90.00
_cell.angle_gamma   90.00
#
_symmetry.space_group_name_H-M   'P 1'
#
loop_
_entity.id
_entity.type
_entity.pdbx_description
1 polymer ?
#
loop_
_entity_poly.entity_id
_entity_poly.type
_entity_poly.pdbx_seq_one_letter_code
_entity_poly.pdbx_strand_id
1 'polypeptide(L)'
;VFPEAFFNEPYFTSQVPNYINYGSAGEAMAHELFHGLDYTGTLFNHKGILNQPFSNSARAHLAKQVNCFHQLLDNSLIENITMDGATISMEIDKRITVNEILADVGGLWAAYEAYRRHETIHGPEPLLPALNLTAYQTFFVAAAQPYCAVIDDLAKIFLMEVDEHLVNDMR
;
A
#
# COMPACT_ATOMS: atom_id res chain seq x y z
N VAL A 1 -0.81 -13.58 -4.46
CA VAL A 1 -0.32 -14.48 -5.54
C VAL A 1 0.16 -13.60 -6.67
N PHE A 2 1.29 -13.87 -7.33
CA PHE A 2 1.83 -12.97 -8.36
C PHE A 2 1.80 -13.62 -9.75
N PRO A 3 0.95 -13.14 -10.68
CA PRO A 3 0.99 -13.56 -12.07
C PRO A 3 2.32 -13.21 -12.74
N GLU A 4 2.70 -13.92 -13.79
CA GLU A 4 3.95 -13.64 -14.52
C GLU A 4 4.05 -12.19 -15.00
N ALA A 5 2.91 -11.59 -15.39
CA ALA A 5 2.84 -10.19 -15.82
C ALA A 5 3.33 -9.19 -14.75
N PHE A 6 3.21 -9.54 -13.46
CA PHE A 6 3.70 -8.72 -12.34
C PHE A 6 5.23 -8.55 -12.36
N PHE A 7 5.97 -9.52 -12.91
CA PHE A 7 7.44 -9.47 -12.97
C PHE A 7 7.96 -8.71 -14.19
N ASN A 8 7.26 -7.63 -14.57
CA ASN A 8 7.63 -6.69 -15.63
C ASN A 8 7.61 -5.26 -15.09
N GLU A 9 8.16 -4.33 -15.87
CA GLU A 9 8.07 -2.90 -15.57
C GLU A 9 6.59 -2.44 -15.51
N PRO A 10 6.22 -1.53 -14.58
CA PRO A 10 7.10 -0.81 -13.65
C PRO A 10 7.38 -1.54 -12.33
N TYR A 11 6.80 -2.72 -12.09
CA TYR A 11 6.94 -3.42 -10.80
C TYR A 11 8.31 -4.04 -10.60
N PHE A 12 8.85 -4.74 -11.59
CA PHE A 12 10.14 -5.42 -11.46
C PHE A 12 10.95 -5.40 -12.75
N THR A 13 12.26 -5.19 -12.61
CA THR A 13 13.23 -5.40 -13.69
C THR A 13 14.61 -5.71 -13.10
N SER A 14 15.37 -6.59 -13.74
CA SER A 14 16.73 -6.93 -13.27
C SER A 14 17.78 -5.87 -13.63
N GLN A 15 17.38 -4.79 -14.33
CA GLN A 15 18.28 -3.77 -14.89
C GLN A 15 18.36 -2.50 -14.04
N VAL A 16 17.81 -2.52 -12.82
CA VAL A 16 17.81 -1.38 -11.90
C VAL A 16 18.41 -1.75 -10.55
N PRO A 17 18.91 -0.75 -9.77
CA PRO A 17 19.30 -0.97 -8.38
C PRO A 17 18.13 -1.53 -7.54
N ASN A 18 18.46 -2.33 -6.53
CA ASN A 18 17.44 -3.07 -5.78
C ASN A 18 16.49 -2.14 -5.01
N TYR A 19 16.91 -0.96 -4.54
CA TYR A 19 15.99 -0.02 -3.89
C TYR A 19 14.75 0.33 -4.73
N ILE A 20 14.82 0.23 -6.06
CA ILE A 20 13.66 0.39 -6.94
C ILE A 20 12.75 -0.83 -6.84
N ASN A 21 13.28 -2.03 -7.08
CA ASN A 21 12.51 -3.28 -7.02
C ASN A 21 11.91 -3.55 -5.64
N TYR A 22 12.61 -3.19 -4.55
CA TYR A 22 12.06 -3.26 -3.20
C TYR A 22 10.93 -2.25 -3.00
N GLY A 23 11.06 -1.04 -3.54
CA GLY A 23 10.01 -0.01 -3.46
C GLY A 23 8.77 -0.38 -4.26
N SER A 24 8.91 -0.97 -5.44
CA SER A 24 7.80 -1.33 -6.31
C SER A 24 7.29 -2.76 -6.07
N ALA A 25 7.95 -3.79 -6.62
CA ALA A 25 7.50 -5.18 -6.46
C ALA A 25 7.59 -5.64 -5.01
N GLY A 26 8.60 -5.20 -4.24
CA GLY A 26 8.76 -5.59 -2.84
C GLY A 26 7.62 -5.09 -1.94
N GLU A 27 7.15 -3.87 -2.19
CA GLU A 27 5.99 -3.27 -1.51
C GLU A 27 4.73 -4.08 -1.82
N ALA A 28 4.37 -4.24 -3.10
CA ALA A 28 3.22 -5.03 -3.51
C ALA A 28 3.29 -6.50 -3.05
N MET A 29 4.48 -7.09 -2.98
CA MET A 29 4.67 -8.43 -2.43
C MET A 29 4.41 -8.50 -0.94
N ALA A 30 4.82 -7.47 -0.20
CA ALA A 30 4.60 -7.37 1.23
C ALA A 30 3.15 -7.00 1.55
N HIS A 31 2.50 -6.17 0.74
CA HIS A 31 1.06 -5.85 0.82
C HIS A 31 0.22 -7.14 0.88
N GLU A 32 0.43 -8.05 -0.06
CA GLU A 32 -0.24 -9.35 -0.12
C GLU A 32 0.06 -10.25 1.09
N LEU A 33 1.24 -10.13 1.69
CA LEU A 33 1.57 -10.82 2.93
C LEU A 33 0.75 -10.26 4.10
N PHE A 34 0.54 -8.95 4.14
CA PHE A 34 -0.24 -8.28 5.19
C PHE A 34 -1.73 -8.54 5.09
N HIS A 35 -2.29 -8.94 3.94
CA HIS A 35 -3.66 -9.49 3.89
C HIS A 35 -3.85 -10.73 4.77
N GLY A 36 -2.78 -11.50 5.03
CA GLY A 36 -2.83 -12.60 6.01
C GLY A 36 -2.91 -12.13 7.47
N LEU A 37 -2.65 -10.85 7.73
CA LEU A 37 -2.52 -10.23 9.05
C LEU A 37 -3.44 -9.01 9.25
N ASP A 38 -4.29 -8.69 8.27
CA ASP A 38 -5.29 -7.64 8.37
C ASP A 38 -6.50 -8.06 9.25
N TYR A 39 -7.53 -7.22 9.29
CA TYR A 39 -8.69 -7.47 10.14
C TYR A 39 -9.42 -8.78 9.78
N THR A 40 -9.45 -9.15 8.50
CA THR A 40 -10.07 -10.38 8.01
C THR A 40 -9.10 -11.56 8.09
N GLY A 41 -7.85 -11.37 7.67
CA GLY A 41 -6.81 -12.39 7.63
C GLY A 41 -6.54 -13.00 9.01
N THR A 42 -6.57 -12.18 10.06
CA THR A 42 -6.37 -12.62 11.44
C THR A 42 -7.48 -13.54 11.98
N LEU A 43 -8.59 -13.73 11.25
CA LEU A 43 -9.62 -14.70 11.61
C LEU A 43 -9.22 -16.13 11.22
N PHE A 44 -8.28 -16.29 10.31
CA PHE A 44 -7.84 -17.57 9.76
C PHE A 44 -6.49 -18.00 10.35
N ASN A 45 -6.31 -19.30 10.56
CA ASN A 45 -4.99 -19.85 10.89
C ASN A 45 -4.14 -20.10 9.65
N HIS A 46 -2.89 -20.54 9.87
CA HIS A 46 -1.92 -20.88 8.82
C HIS A 46 -2.39 -21.94 7.79
N LYS A 47 -3.52 -22.61 8.02
CA LYS A 47 -4.14 -23.56 7.07
C LYS A 47 -5.33 -22.95 6.31
N GLY A 48 -5.62 -21.67 6.52
CA GLY A 48 -6.79 -21.00 5.95
C GLY A 48 -8.12 -21.38 6.62
N ILE A 49 -8.08 -21.88 7.87
CA ILE A 49 -9.30 -22.27 8.61
C ILE A 49 -9.71 -21.14 9.54
N LEU A 50 -10.98 -20.73 9.46
CA LEU A 50 -11.61 -19.78 10.38
C LEU A 50 -11.64 -20.36 11.80
N ASN A 51 -10.74 -19.90 12.66
CA ASN A 51 -10.67 -20.34 14.06
C ASN A 51 -10.15 -19.27 15.03
N GLN A 52 -9.96 -18.03 14.58
CA GLN A 52 -9.53 -16.89 15.40
C GLN A 52 -8.29 -17.23 16.26
N PRO A 53 -7.14 -17.54 15.62
CA PRO A 53 -5.97 -18.08 16.33
C PRO A 53 -5.26 -17.04 17.21
N PHE A 54 -5.54 -15.74 17.01
CA PHE A 54 -4.95 -14.65 17.77
C PHE A 54 -5.69 -14.39 19.09
N SER A 55 -4.92 -14.01 20.12
CA SER A 55 -5.46 -13.70 21.45
C SER A 55 -6.36 -12.46 21.42
N ASN A 56 -7.22 -12.31 22.44
CA ASN A 56 -8.02 -11.09 22.64
C ASN A 56 -7.14 -9.84 22.75
N SER A 57 -5.97 -9.93 23.37
CA SER A 57 -5.03 -8.81 23.50
C SER A 57 -4.45 -8.39 22.15
N ALA A 58 -4.09 -9.35 21.28
CA ALA A 58 -3.59 -9.06 19.94
C ALA A 58 -4.67 -8.37 19.08
N ARG A 59 -5.91 -8.84 19.13
CA ARG A 59 -7.04 -8.22 18.42
C ARG A 59 -7.36 -6.82 18.92
N ALA A 60 -7.33 -6.61 20.24
CA ALA A 60 -7.50 -5.29 20.82
C ALA A 60 -6.38 -4.33 20.39
N HIS A 61 -5.15 -4.83 20.26
CA HIS A 61 -4.04 -4.04 19.74
C HIS A 61 -4.25 -3.65 18.27
N LEU A 62 -4.64 -4.61 17.42
CA LEU A 62 -4.95 -4.34 16.01
C LEU A 62 -6.07 -3.31 15.87
N ALA A 63 -7.17 -3.47 16.62
CA ALA A 63 -8.29 -2.52 16.62
C ALA A 63 -7.85 -1.09 17.01
N LYS A 64 -6.88 -0.97 17.93
CA LYS A 64 -6.31 0.33 18.30
C LYS A 64 -5.51 0.95 17.13
N GLN A 65 -4.74 0.15 16.40
CA GLN A 65 -3.97 0.64 15.25
C GLN A 65 -4.90 1.07 14.11
N VAL A 66 -5.92 0.27 13.80
CA VAL A 66 -6.98 0.63 12.84
C VAL A 66 -7.61 1.99 13.18
N ASN A 67 -8.00 2.18 14.44
CA ASN A 67 -8.60 3.44 14.86
C ASN A 67 -7.63 4.62 14.73
N CYS A 68 -6.33 4.39 14.90
CA CYS A 68 -5.29 5.40 14.68
C CYS A 68 -5.23 5.82 13.19
N PHE A 69 -5.27 4.86 12.27
CA PHE A 69 -5.30 5.15 10.83
C PHE A 69 -6.57 5.89 10.40
N HIS A 70 -7.73 5.48 10.91
CA HIS A 70 -8.98 6.20 10.64
C HIS A 70 -8.89 7.67 11.06
N GLN A 71 -8.35 7.93 12.26
CA GLN A 71 -8.16 9.29 12.76
C GLN A 71 -7.14 10.10 11.95
N LEU A 72 -6.06 9.46 11.47
CA LEU A 72 -5.07 10.10 10.62
C LEU A 72 -5.67 10.55 9.29
N LEU A 73 -6.58 9.73 8.74
CA LEU A 73 -7.17 9.92 7.42
C LEU A 73 -8.49 10.70 7.44
N ASP A 74 -9.06 11.02 8.61
CA ASP A 74 -10.39 11.60 8.76
C ASP A 74 -10.67 12.81 7.83
N ASN A 75 -9.68 13.70 7.63
CA ASN A 75 -9.81 14.85 6.72
C ASN A 75 -9.31 14.58 5.30
N SER A 76 -8.47 13.56 5.11
CA SER A 76 -7.88 13.19 3.82
C SER A 76 -8.81 12.32 2.97
N LEU A 77 -9.85 11.74 3.57
CA LEU A 77 -10.80 10.87 2.87
C LEU A 77 -11.96 11.63 2.23
N ILE A 78 -11.95 12.96 2.28
CA ILE A 78 -12.94 13.81 1.62
C ILE A 78 -12.37 14.36 0.33
N GLU A 79 -12.97 14.00 -0.80
CA GLU A 79 -12.63 14.53 -2.12
C GLU A 79 -13.74 15.44 -2.64
N ASN A 80 -13.35 16.57 -3.22
CA ASN A 80 -14.27 17.47 -3.92
C ASN A 80 -14.11 17.30 -5.42
N ILE A 81 -15.11 16.71 -6.07
CA ILE A 81 -15.10 16.41 -7.49
C ILE A 81 -16.05 17.37 -8.20
N THR A 82 -15.60 18.06 -9.25
CA THR A 82 -16.39 19.07 -9.96
C THR A 82 -16.71 18.63 -11.37
N MET A 83 -18.00 18.39 -11.65
CA MET A 83 -18.50 17.97 -12.97
C MET A 83 -19.61 18.91 -13.43
N ASP A 84 -19.57 19.35 -14.69
CA ASP A 84 -20.60 20.20 -15.30
C ASP A 84 -20.98 21.45 -14.49
N GLY A 85 -20.02 22.02 -13.75
CA GLY A 85 -20.23 23.21 -12.90
C GLY A 85 -20.87 22.94 -11.54
N ALA A 86 -21.07 21.66 -11.17
CA ALA A 86 -21.47 21.24 -9.84
C ALA A 86 -20.30 20.55 -9.11
N THR A 87 -20.12 20.86 -7.83
CA THR A 87 -19.12 20.18 -6.98
C THR A 87 -19.82 19.23 -6.03
N ILE A 88 -19.35 17.98 -5.97
CA ILE A 88 -19.80 16.94 -5.06
C ILE A 88 -18.66 16.67 -4.08
N SER A 89 -18.99 16.63 -2.78
CA SER A 89 -18.06 16.19 -1.74
C SER A 89 -18.34 14.71 -1.43
N MET A 90 -17.33 13.87 -1.64
CA MET A 90 -17.38 12.42 -1.42
C MET A 90 -16.50 12.08 -0.21
N GLU A 91 -16.97 11.23 0.70
CA GLU A 91 -16.16 10.67 1.80
C GLU A 91 -15.96 9.17 1.56
N ILE A 92 -14.71 8.71 1.57
CA ILE A 92 -14.38 7.28 1.43
C ILE A 92 -14.83 6.52 2.69
N ASP A 93 -15.50 5.37 2.51
CA ASP A 93 -15.92 4.53 3.63
C ASP A 93 -14.72 3.79 4.26
N LYS A 94 -14.26 4.31 5.40
CA LYS A 94 -13.18 3.75 6.22
C LYS A 94 -13.37 2.26 6.55
N ARG A 95 -14.62 1.76 6.60
CA ARG A 95 -14.91 0.37 6.97
C ARG A 95 -14.58 -0.61 5.86
N ILE A 96 -14.72 -0.20 4.60
CA ILE A 96 -14.40 -1.06 3.47
C ILE A 96 -12.90 -0.98 3.14
N THR A 97 -12.26 0.16 3.41
CA THR A 97 -10.85 0.38 3.05
C THR A 97 -9.82 0.00 4.10
N VAL A 98 -10.25 -0.38 5.30
CA VAL A 98 -9.35 -0.65 6.43
C VAL A 98 -8.31 -1.74 6.14
N ASN A 99 -8.69 -2.81 5.44
CA ASN A 99 -7.77 -3.92 5.18
C ASN A 99 -6.68 -3.51 4.19
N GLU A 100 -7.05 -2.79 3.13
CA GLU A 100 -6.11 -2.25 2.15
C GLU A 100 -5.16 -1.23 2.77
N ILE A 101 -5.66 -0.34 3.63
CA ILE A 101 -4.80 0.62 4.36
C ILE A 101 -3.77 -0.11 5.22
N LEU A 102 -4.17 -1.19 5.91
CA LEU A 102 -3.25 -1.99 6.71
C LEU A 102 -2.21 -2.72 5.84
N ALA A 103 -2.64 -3.22 4.68
CA ALA A 103 -1.78 -3.90 3.72
C ALA A 103 -0.77 -2.93 3.08
N ASP A 104 -1.19 -1.74 2.66
CA ASP A 104 -0.32 -0.70 2.08
C ASP A 104 0.73 -0.22 3.10
N VAL A 105 0.30 0.17 4.30
CA VAL A 105 1.23 0.69 5.32
C VAL A 105 2.17 -0.41 5.81
N GLY A 106 1.66 -1.62 6.04
CA GLY A 106 2.45 -2.77 6.45
C GLY A 106 3.43 -3.22 5.35
N GLY A 107 2.95 -3.26 4.12
CA GLY A 107 3.70 -3.63 2.92
C GLY A 107 4.87 -2.70 2.67
N LEU A 108 4.62 -1.40 2.63
CA LEU A 108 5.65 -0.38 2.48
C LEU A 108 6.70 -0.45 3.59
N TRP A 109 6.27 -0.60 4.85
CA TRP A 109 7.18 -0.73 5.99
C TRP A 109 8.06 -1.98 5.89
N ALA A 110 7.48 -3.13 5.58
CA ALA A 110 8.22 -4.39 5.48
C ALA A 110 9.19 -4.40 4.30
N ALA A 111 8.78 -3.84 3.15
CA ALA A 111 9.64 -3.69 1.98
C ALA A 111 10.83 -2.76 2.26
N TYR A 112 10.59 -1.65 2.97
CA TYR A 112 11.63 -0.71 3.38
C TYR A 112 12.65 -1.36 4.32
N GLU A 113 12.19 -2.08 5.35
CA GLU A 113 13.07 -2.81 6.26
C GLU A 113 13.82 -3.95 5.57
N ALA A 114 13.20 -4.62 4.59
CA ALA A 114 13.86 -5.62 3.77
C ALA A 114 14.98 -5.02 2.92
N TYR A 115 14.78 -3.84 2.32
CA TYR A 115 15.84 -3.11 1.62
C TYR A 115 16.97 -2.67 2.55
N ARG A 116 16.65 -2.12 3.73
CA ARG A 116 17.66 -1.76 4.75
C ARG A 116 18.52 -2.95 5.15
N ARG A 117 17.90 -4.11 5.32
CA ARG A 117 18.61 -5.36 5.61
C ARG A 117 19.47 -5.80 4.43
N HIS A 118 18.98 -5.69 3.20
CA HIS A 118 19.76 -5.95 1.99
C HIS A 118 21.02 -5.09 1.94
N GLU A 119 20.89 -3.77 2.14
CA GLU A 119 22.02 -2.83 2.17
C GLU A 119 23.01 -3.16 3.30
N THR A 120 22.52 -3.55 4.48
CA THR A 120 23.38 -3.97 5.61
C THR A 120 24.25 -5.18 5.27
N ILE A 121 23.73 -6.11 4.46
CA ILE A 121 24.41 -7.36 4.09
C ILE A 121 25.35 -7.15 2.89
N HIS A 122 24.93 -6.40 1.88
CA HIS A 122 25.62 -6.31 0.59
C HIS A 122 26.35 -4.97 0.38
N GLY A 123 26.15 -4.00 1.27
CA GLY A 123 26.63 -2.63 1.12
C GLY A 123 25.68 -1.74 0.31
N PRO A 124 25.98 -0.43 0.24
CA PRO A 124 25.19 0.54 -0.52
C PRO A 124 25.32 0.32 -2.03
N GLU A 125 24.22 0.54 -2.74
CA GLU A 125 24.15 0.44 -4.20
C GLU A 125 24.42 1.79 -4.88
N PRO A 126 24.85 1.80 -6.16
CA PRO A 126 24.98 3.04 -6.93
C PRO A 126 23.68 3.83 -7.03
N LEU A 127 23.79 5.15 -6.94
CA LEU A 127 22.65 6.05 -7.15
C LEU A 127 22.35 6.18 -8.65
N LEU A 128 21.08 6.42 -8.98
CA LEU A 128 20.69 6.71 -10.36
C LEU A 128 21.34 8.02 -10.82
N PRO A 129 21.94 8.05 -12.03
CA PRO A 129 22.47 9.29 -12.58
C PRO A 129 21.32 10.26 -12.86
N ALA A 130 21.60 11.56 -12.78
CA ALA A 130 20.65 12.66 -13.00
C ALA A 130 19.47 12.76 -11.99
N LEU A 131 19.30 11.82 -11.08
CA LEU A 131 18.42 11.93 -9.91
C LEU A 131 19.25 12.36 -8.71
N ASN A 132 19.00 13.56 -8.20
CA ASN A 132 19.62 14.04 -6.95
C ASN A 132 18.86 13.48 -5.72
N LEU A 133 18.70 12.15 -5.68
CA LEU A 133 18.00 11.42 -4.63
C LEU A 133 18.90 10.32 -4.08
N THR A 134 18.78 10.05 -2.78
CA THR A 134 19.40 8.89 -2.16
C THR A 134 18.69 7.60 -2.59
N ALA A 135 19.31 6.44 -2.32
CA ALA A 135 18.66 5.15 -2.52
C ALA A 135 17.32 5.05 -1.76
N TYR A 136 17.29 5.52 -0.51
CA TYR A 136 16.08 5.53 0.32
C TYR A 136 15.00 6.49 -0.19
N GLN A 137 15.36 7.65 -0.71
CA GLN A 137 14.39 8.56 -1.35
C GLN A 137 13.85 7.94 -2.64
N THR A 138 14.73 7.32 -3.43
CA THR A 138 14.34 6.68 -4.69
C THR A 138 13.47 5.44 -4.44
N PHE A 139 13.65 4.73 -3.33
CA PHE A 139 12.73 3.68 -2.87
C PHE A 139 11.30 4.21 -2.75
N PHE A 140 11.09 5.34 -2.08
CA PHE A 140 9.73 5.91 -1.93
C PHE A 140 9.17 6.43 -3.25
N VAL A 141 10.01 6.97 -4.13
CA VAL A 141 9.58 7.30 -5.50
C VAL A 141 9.12 6.04 -6.22
N ALA A 142 9.92 4.97 -6.20
CA ALA A 142 9.59 3.70 -6.84
C ALA A 142 8.32 3.07 -6.27
N ALA A 143 8.06 3.21 -4.97
CA ALA A 143 6.82 2.77 -4.34
C ALA A 143 5.59 3.55 -4.81
N ALA A 144 5.74 4.85 -5.08
CA ALA A 144 4.63 5.68 -5.56
C ALA A 144 4.34 5.54 -7.06
N GLN A 145 5.33 5.18 -7.88
CA GLN A 145 5.19 5.15 -9.35
C GLN A 145 4.08 4.19 -9.85
N PRO A 146 3.91 2.97 -9.31
CA PRO A 146 2.82 2.07 -9.72
C PRO A 146 1.41 2.67 -9.54
N TYR A 147 1.23 3.59 -8.59
CA TYR A 147 -0.04 4.23 -8.31
C TYR A 147 -0.32 5.45 -9.21
N CYS A 148 0.66 5.92 -10.00
CA CYS A 148 0.47 7.06 -10.89
C CYS A 148 -0.59 6.76 -11.97
N ALA A 149 -1.77 7.37 -11.85
CA ALA A 149 -2.87 7.23 -12.79
C ALA A 149 -3.64 8.54 -12.96
N VAL A 150 -4.25 8.71 -14.13
CA VAL A 150 -5.26 9.76 -14.37
C VAL A 150 -6.59 9.05 -14.50
N ILE A 151 -7.53 9.37 -13.62
CA ILE A 151 -8.85 8.75 -13.53
C ILE A 151 -9.89 9.81 -13.88
N ASP A 152 -10.85 9.46 -14.74
CA ASP A 152 -12.00 10.31 -15.05
C ASP A 152 -12.85 10.58 -13.80
N ASP A 153 -13.42 11.78 -13.68
CA ASP A 153 -14.18 12.20 -12.50
C ASP A 153 -15.34 11.24 -12.16
N LEU A 154 -16.06 10.73 -13.17
CA LEU A 154 -17.16 9.77 -12.96
C LEU A 154 -16.62 8.43 -12.48
N ALA A 155 -15.47 8.00 -13.02
CA ALA A 155 -14.79 6.79 -12.55
C ALA A 155 -14.26 6.97 -11.12
N LYS A 156 -13.74 8.14 -10.75
CA LYS A 156 -13.29 8.46 -9.39
C LYS A 156 -14.45 8.37 -8.41
N ILE A 157 -15.61 8.96 -8.74
CA ILE A 157 -16.83 8.84 -7.93
C ILE A 157 -17.22 7.38 -7.72
N PHE A 158 -17.26 6.59 -8.81
CA PHE A 158 -17.60 5.18 -8.72
C PHE A 158 -16.64 4.40 -7.81
N LEU A 159 -15.33 4.57 -7.99
CA LEU A 159 -14.31 3.89 -7.17
C LEU A 159 -14.42 4.26 -5.70
N MET A 160 -14.65 5.54 -5.37
CA MET A 160 -14.82 5.99 -3.99
C MET A 160 -16.04 5.36 -3.29
N GLU A 161 -17.04 4.88 -4.03
CA GLU A 161 -18.22 4.22 -3.46
C GLU A 161 -18.06 2.70 -3.28
N VAL A 162 -17.31 2.03 -4.17
CA VAL A 162 -17.34 0.55 -4.28
C VAL A 162 -16.00 -0.13 -4.13
N ASP A 163 -14.89 0.57 -4.30
CA ASP A 163 -13.56 0.00 -4.20
C ASP A 163 -13.14 -0.12 -2.73
N GLU A 164 -12.52 -1.25 -2.37
CA GLU A 164 -11.90 -1.43 -1.05
C GLU A 164 -10.55 -0.73 -0.96
N HIS A 165 -9.94 -0.37 -2.09
CA HIS A 165 -8.72 0.41 -2.08
C HIS A 165 -9.03 1.90 -1.93
N LEU A 166 -8.12 2.63 -1.29
CA LEU A 166 -8.11 4.09 -1.44
C LEU A 166 -7.85 4.45 -2.91
N VAL A 167 -8.35 5.61 -3.33
CA VAL A 167 -7.96 6.19 -4.62
C VAL A 167 -6.43 6.37 -4.65
N ASN A 168 -5.84 6.13 -5.81
CA ASN A 168 -4.39 5.96 -5.96
C ASN A 168 -3.53 7.09 -5.36
N ASP A 169 -4.00 8.33 -5.40
CA ASP A 169 -3.32 9.51 -4.86
C ASP A 169 -3.29 9.56 -3.32
N MET A 170 -4.11 8.74 -2.66
CA MET A 170 -4.19 8.58 -1.21
C MET A 170 -3.52 7.31 -0.68
N ARG A 171 -3.08 6.40 -1.55
CA ARG A 171 -2.34 5.18 -1.18
C ARG A 171 -0.88 5.50 -0.85
#